data_AF-A0A6I0WF38-F1
#
_entry.id   AF-A0A6I0WF38-F1
#
_cell.length_a   1.000
_cell.length_b   1.000
_cell.length_c   1.000
_cell.angle_alpha   90.00
_cell.angle_beta   90.00
_cell.angle_gamma   90.00
#
_symmetry.space_group_name_H-M   'P 1'
#
loop_
_entity.id
_entity.type
_entity.pdbx_description
1 polymer ?
#
loop_
_entity_poly.entity_id
_entity_poly.type
_entity_poly.pdbx_seq_one_letter_code
_entity_poly.pdbx_strand_id
1 'polypeptide(L)'
;YQLLDNNLVERWTEYVKNGGHLILTCRTGQKDRNAKLWEAPLAAPIHQLAGINSLYYDHLPHSLYGKVDFGGEEYAWNNWADVLTPSAGTDVWAVYADQFYKGAASVIHRRLGKGTVTYIGTDTDDGKLEREVVRRVYTEAGVPTEDLPYGVVKEWRDGFYIALNYTSDIQEIAIPDEAEILIGSARLEPAGVVVWKEKSDDRHK
;
A
#
# COMPACT_ATOMS: atom_id res chain seq x y z
N TYR A 1 -1.16 6.83 -9.47
CA TYR A 1 -1.85 7.75 -10.41
C TYR A 1 -0.84 8.41 -11.34
N GLN A 2 -0.72 7.99 -12.60
CA GLN A 2 0.35 8.51 -13.48
C GLN A 2 0.12 9.96 -13.97
N LEU A 3 -1.14 10.35 -14.19
CA LEU A 3 -1.53 11.69 -14.62
C LEU A 3 -2.18 12.45 -13.46
N LEU A 4 -1.78 13.70 -13.24
CA LEU A 4 -2.36 14.57 -12.22
C LEU A 4 -2.31 16.06 -12.62
N ASP A 5 -2.88 16.89 -11.77
CA ASP A 5 -2.72 18.35 -11.77
C ASP A 5 -2.38 18.84 -10.36
N ASN A 6 -1.96 20.11 -10.27
CA ASN A 6 -1.60 20.74 -8.99
C ASN A 6 -2.78 20.76 -8.01
N ASN A 7 -4.02 20.91 -8.50
CA ASN A 7 -5.22 20.89 -7.65
C ASN A 7 -5.42 19.53 -6.97
N LEU A 8 -5.10 18.41 -7.63
CA LEU A 8 -5.12 17.09 -6.99
C LEU A 8 -4.05 16.96 -5.91
N VAL A 9 -2.83 17.44 -6.20
CA VAL A 9 -1.72 17.42 -5.22
C VAL A 9 -2.05 18.27 -3.99
N GLU A 10 -2.68 19.43 -4.19
CA GLU A 10 -3.11 20.29 -3.10
C GLU A 10 -4.17 19.62 -2.22
N ARG A 11 -5.16 18.94 -2.82
CA ARG A 11 -6.15 18.16 -2.07
C ARG A 11 -5.51 17.03 -1.28
N TRP A 12 -4.54 16.31 -1.84
CA TRP A 12 -3.78 15.29 -1.12
C TRP A 12 -2.98 15.89 0.03
N THR A 13 -2.34 17.04 -0.21
CA THR A 13 -1.58 17.77 0.81
C THR A 13 -2.47 18.16 1.99
N GLU A 14 -3.68 18.67 1.70
CA GLU A 14 -4.64 19.06 2.73
C GLU A 14 -5.22 17.86 3.48
N TYR A 15 -5.54 16.78 2.77
CA TYR A 15 -5.95 15.52 3.38
C TYR A 15 -4.91 15.02 4.39
N VAL A 16 -3.64 14.99 4.00
CA VAL A 16 -2.54 14.53 4.87
C VAL A 16 -2.33 15.47 6.05
N LYS A 17 -2.28 16.79 5.81
CA LYS A 17 -2.12 17.78 6.89
C LYS A 17 -3.19 17.64 7.98
N ASN A 18 -4.41 17.25 7.59
CA ASN A 18 -5.54 17.06 8.50
C ASN A 18 -5.61 15.69 9.19
N GLY A 19 -4.63 14.81 8.98
CA GLY A 19 -4.55 13.51 9.66
C GLY A 19 -4.67 12.30 8.72
N GLY A 20 -4.81 12.53 7.42
CA GLY A 20 -4.83 11.47 6.42
C GLY A 20 -3.50 10.74 6.29
N HIS A 21 -3.55 9.44 5.99
CA HIS A 21 -2.39 8.62 5.66
C HIS A 21 -2.41 8.34 4.17
N LEU A 22 -1.52 8.98 3.42
CA LEU A 22 -1.47 8.84 1.96
C LEU A 22 -0.36 7.88 1.56
N ILE A 23 -0.70 6.85 0.78
CA ILE A 23 0.27 5.99 0.12
C ILE A 23 0.28 6.34 -1.37
N LEU A 24 1.45 6.69 -1.88
CA LEU A 24 1.72 6.87 -3.31
C LEU A 24 2.66 5.76 -3.76
N THR A 25 2.53 5.34 -5.02
CA THR A 25 3.39 4.32 -5.61
C THR A 25 4.17 4.87 -6.79
N CYS A 26 5.08 4.05 -7.29
CA CYS A 26 5.88 4.29 -8.46
C CYS A 26 5.05 4.85 -9.62
N ARG A 27 5.69 5.66 -10.46
CA ARG A 27 5.07 6.33 -11.61
C ARG A 27 3.98 7.34 -11.26
N THR A 28 3.72 7.63 -9.99
CA THR A 28 2.75 8.67 -9.62
C THR A 28 3.24 10.04 -10.05
N GLY A 29 2.39 10.79 -10.75
CA GLY A 29 2.66 12.19 -11.11
C GLY A 29 3.66 12.42 -12.23
N GLN A 30 4.01 11.41 -13.02
CA GLN A 30 4.95 11.58 -14.13
C GLN A 30 4.44 12.53 -15.24
N LYS A 31 3.12 12.71 -15.36
CA LYS A 31 2.51 13.50 -16.44
C LYS A 31 1.39 14.42 -15.93
N ASP A 32 1.12 15.47 -16.69
CA ASP A 32 -0.05 16.33 -16.52
C ASP A 32 -1.34 15.63 -17.01
N ARG A 33 -2.49 16.27 -16.82
CA ARG A 33 -3.79 15.74 -17.30
C ARG A 33 -3.90 15.58 -18.82
N ASN A 34 -3.02 16.21 -19.58
CA ASN A 34 -2.95 16.10 -21.04
C ASN A 34 -1.92 15.06 -21.50
N ALA A 35 -1.45 14.21 -20.58
CA ALA A 35 -0.42 13.20 -20.80
C ALA A 35 0.95 13.76 -21.25
N LYS A 36 1.22 15.03 -20.97
CA LYS A 36 2.52 15.67 -21.21
C LYS A 36 3.44 15.49 -20.00
N LEU A 37 4.73 15.31 -20.27
CA LEU A 37 5.73 15.41 -19.21
C LEU A 37 5.76 16.84 -18.67
N TRP A 38 6.10 16.97 -17.40
CA TRP A 38 6.35 18.26 -16.79
C TRP A 38 7.64 18.86 -17.35
N GLU A 39 7.66 20.18 -17.54
CA GLU A 39 8.90 20.94 -17.79
C GLU A 39 9.67 21.15 -16.48
N ALA A 40 9.95 20.05 -15.78
CA ALA A 40 10.50 19.97 -14.44
C ALA A 40 11.12 18.57 -14.22
N PRO A 41 11.79 18.31 -13.08
CA PRO A 41 12.22 16.95 -12.72
C PRO A 41 11.07 15.92 -12.79
N LEU A 42 11.41 14.65 -12.98
CA LEU A 42 10.43 13.58 -13.08
C LEU A 42 9.53 13.54 -11.84
N ALA A 43 8.22 13.57 -12.05
CA ALA A 43 7.22 13.61 -10.99
C ALA A 43 7.33 14.80 -10.02
N ALA A 44 7.95 15.92 -10.44
CA ALA A 44 8.16 17.12 -9.62
C ALA A 44 6.95 17.56 -8.78
N PRO A 45 5.68 17.53 -9.27
CA PRO A 45 4.56 18.00 -8.46
C PRO A 45 4.37 17.28 -7.13
N ILE A 46 4.79 16.03 -6.98
CA ILE A 46 4.65 15.28 -5.72
C ILE A 46 5.88 15.35 -4.82
N HIS A 47 6.97 15.99 -5.25
CA HIS A 47 8.25 15.96 -4.51
C HIS A 47 8.12 16.54 -3.11
N GLN A 48 7.55 17.74 -2.99
CA GLN A 48 7.35 18.39 -1.70
C GLN A 48 6.38 17.61 -0.79
N LEU A 49 5.34 16.99 -1.37
CA LEU A 49 4.34 16.21 -0.63
C LEU A 49 4.97 14.93 -0.05
N ALA A 50 5.65 14.15 -0.89
CA ALA A 50 6.25 12.87 -0.52
C ALA A 50 7.62 13.00 0.17
N GLY A 51 8.24 14.18 0.15
CA GLY A 51 9.60 14.39 0.68
C GLY A 51 10.67 13.75 -0.19
N ILE A 52 10.52 13.89 -1.51
CA ILE A 52 11.48 13.45 -2.52
C ILE A 52 12.35 14.66 -2.88
N ASN A 53 13.67 14.48 -2.81
CA ASN A 53 14.64 15.47 -3.30
C ASN A 53 14.96 15.24 -4.78
N SER A 54 15.15 13.98 -5.18
CA SER A 54 15.30 13.59 -6.58
C SER A 54 14.79 12.17 -6.81
N LEU A 55 14.38 11.91 -8.05
CA LEU A 55 13.84 10.63 -8.48
C LEU A 55 14.30 10.37 -9.92
N TYR A 56 14.80 9.17 -10.15
CA TYR A 56 14.92 8.58 -11.48
C TYR A 56 14.37 7.15 -11.42
N TYR A 57 14.28 6.48 -12.55
CA TYR A 57 13.73 5.13 -12.61
C TYR A 57 14.65 4.18 -13.36
N ASP A 58 14.46 2.90 -13.09
CA ASP A 58 15.06 1.79 -13.81
C ASP A 58 14.01 0.70 -14.08
N HIS A 59 14.28 -0.15 -15.06
CA HIS A 59 13.49 -1.34 -15.37
C HIS A 59 14.45 -2.45 -15.80
N LEU A 60 14.24 -3.64 -15.29
CA LEU A 60 15.11 -4.77 -15.58
C LEU A 60 14.49 -5.64 -16.68
N PRO A 61 15.32 -6.28 -17.53
CA PRO A 61 14.85 -7.34 -18.41
C PRO A 61 14.15 -8.43 -17.60
N HIS A 62 13.14 -9.07 -18.17
CA HIS A 62 12.37 -10.14 -17.51
C HIS A 62 13.23 -11.29 -16.92
N SER A 63 14.43 -11.51 -17.44
CA SER A 63 15.35 -12.55 -16.95
C SER A 63 16.21 -12.11 -15.75
N LEU A 64 16.13 -10.85 -15.32
CA LEU A 64 16.95 -10.28 -14.24
C LEU A 64 16.04 -9.73 -13.14
N TYR A 65 16.49 -9.89 -11.90
CA TYR A 65 15.80 -9.39 -10.71
C TYR A 65 16.78 -8.58 -9.87
N GLY A 66 16.30 -7.43 -9.40
CA GLY A 66 16.90 -6.68 -8.31
C GLY A 66 16.22 -7.02 -7.00
N LYS A 67 16.77 -6.48 -5.91
CA LYS A 67 16.26 -6.70 -4.56
C LYS A 67 16.09 -5.41 -3.79
N VAL A 68 15.08 -5.37 -2.94
CA VAL A 68 14.84 -4.32 -1.96
C VAL A 68 14.87 -4.94 -0.57
N ASP A 69 15.63 -4.36 0.35
CA ASP A 69 15.62 -4.70 1.77
C ASP A 69 14.59 -3.81 2.49
N PHE A 70 13.66 -4.45 3.20
CA PHE A 70 12.73 -3.78 4.11
C PHE A 70 12.74 -4.51 5.45
N GLY A 71 13.36 -3.89 6.45
CA GLY A 71 13.43 -4.45 7.80
C GLY A 71 14.28 -5.71 7.91
N GLY A 72 15.27 -5.91 7.03
CA GLY A 72 16.13 -7.10 6.99
C GLY A 72 15.62 -8.24 6.12
N GLU A 73 14.41 -8.13 5.57
CA GLU A 73 13.85 -9.07 4.60
C GLU A 73 14.05 -8.54 3.17
N GLU A 74 14.44 -9.43 2.25
CA GLU A 74 14.67 -9.08 0.85
C GLU A 74 13.47 -9.42 -0.03
N TYR A 75 13.09 -8.48 -0.89
CA TYR A 75 11.97 -8.59 -1.84
C TYR A 75 12.49 -8.42 -3.27
N ALA A 76 12.15 -9.36 -4.15
CA ALA A 76 12.57 -9.34 -5.55
C ALA A 76 11.69 -8.43 -6.40
N TRP A 77 12.28 -7.77 -7.39
CA TRP A 77 11.57 -6.95 -8.37
C TRP A 77 12.29 -6.95 -9.72
N ASN A 78 11.56 -6.65 -10.79
CA ASN A 78 12.10 -6.55 -12.16
C ASN A 78 11.38 -5.46 -12.99
N ASN A 79 10.08 -5.23 -12.75
CA ASN A 79 9.23 -4.41 -13.61
C ASN A 79 9.56 -2.93 -13.56
N TRP A 80 9.67 -2.36 -12.37
CA TRP A 80 9.88 -0.93 -12.18
C TRP A 80 10.50 -0.60 -10.83
N ALA A 81 11.46 0.32 -10.84
CA ALA A 81 12.08 0.88 -9.65
C ALA A 81 12.27 2.38 -9.80
N ASP A 82 11.49 3.17 -9.07
CA ASP A 82 11.82 4.56 -8.80
C ASP A 82 12.89 4.60 -7.70
N VAL A 83 14.06 5.15 -8.03
CA VAL A 83 15.19 5.29 -7.12
C VAL A 83 15.19 6.70 -6.53
N LEU A 84 15.09 6.78 -5.21
CA LEU A 84 14.76 8.01 -4.50
C LEU A 84 15.97 8.54 -3.73
N THR A 85 16.17 9.86 -3.83
CA THR A 85 16.91 10.60 -2.80
C THR A 85 15.89 11.29 -1.90
N PRO A 86 15.80 10.95 -0.60
CA PRO A 86 14.87 11.59 0.31
C PRO A 86 15.30 13.04 0.63
N SER A 87 14.32 13.91 0.87
CA SER A 87 14.56 15.22 1.49
C SER A 87 14.91 15.06 2.97
N ALA A 88 15.52 16.10 3.57
CA ALA A 88 15.77 16.13 5.01
C ALA A 88 14.47 15.96 5.82
N GLY A 89 14.49 15.10 6.84
CA GLY A 89 13.32 14.81 7.68
C GLY A 89 12.36 13.78 7.08
N THR A 90 12.73 13.13 5.98
CA THR A 90 12.03 11.97 5.41
C THR A 90 12.75 10.69 5.84
N ASP A 91 12.01 9.75 6.43
CA ASP A 91 12.50 8.44 6.82
C ASP A 91 12.62 7.53 5.60
N VAL A 92 13.67 6.71 5.58
CA VAL A 92 13.84 5.64 4.60
C VAL A 92 13.41 4.33 5.25
N TRP A 93 12.38 3.71 4.70
CA TRP A 93 11.85 2.44 5.21
C TRP A 93 12.53 1.27 4.52
N ALA A 94 12.73 1.35 3.21
CA ALA A 94 13.33 0.29 2.41
C ALA A 94 14.41 0.83 1.48
N VAL A 95 15.45 0.05 1.26
CA VAL A 95 16.60 0.40 0.40
C VAL A 95 16.83 -0.66 -0.66
N TYR A 96 17.32 -0.27 -1.83
CA TYR A 96 17.78 -1.24 -2.82
C TYR A 96 18.99 -2.00 -2.28
N ALA A 97 18.95 -3.33 -2.31
CA ALA A 97 19.98 -4.21 -1.74
C ALA A 97 21.12 -4.53 -2.73
N ASP A 98 20.88 -4.29 -4.02
CA ASP A 98 21.78 -4.60 -5.13
C ASP A 98 21.68 -3.55 -6.27
N GLN A 99 22.21 -3.90 -7.45
CA GLN A 99 22.37 -3.04 -8.63
C GLN A 99 23.24 -1.79 -8.36
N PHE A 100 23.33 -0.89 -9.35
CA PHE A 100 24.19 0.31 -9.28
C PHE A 100 23.71 1.36 -8.26
N TYR A 101 22.48 1.23 -7.77
CA TYR A 101 21.86 2.09 -6.76
C TYR A 101 21.70 1.43 -5.39
N LYS A 102 22.48 0.38 -5.11
CA LYS A 102 22.53 -0.23 -3.79
C LYS A 102 22.67 0.84 -2.69
N GLY A 103 21.79 0.77 -1.69
CA GLY A 103 21.72 1.72 -0.57
C GLY A 103 20.86 2.96 -0.83
N ALA A 104 20.39 3.19 -2.06
CA ALA A 104 19.41 4.23 -2.33
C ALA A 104 18.02 3.83 -1.82
N ALA A 105 17.16 4.83 -1.57
CA ALA A 105 15.84 4.59 -1.01
C ALA A 105 14.87 4.04 -2.09
N SER A 106 14.15 2.98 -1.72
CA SER A 106 13.02 2.41 -2.48
C SER A 106 11.69 2.84 -1.87
N VAL A 107 11.57 2.78 -0.54
CA VAL A 107 10.38 3.23 0.18
C VAL A 107 10.76 4.34 1.14
N ILE A 108 10.08 5.47 1.03
CA ILE A 108 10.26 6.61 1.93
C ILE A 108 8.95 6.93 2.65
N HIS A 109 9.07 7.48 3.85
CA HIS A 109 7.94 7.85 4.69
C HIS A 109 8.21 9.17 5.39
N ARG A 110 7.20 10.00 5.55
CA ARG A 110 7.31 11.22 6.35
C ARG A 110 6.00 11.61 6.99
N ARG A 111 6.13 12.32 8.12
CA ARG A 111 5.02 13.08 8.71
C ARG A 111 4.83 14.40 7.97
N LEU A 112 3.57 14.80 7.81
CA LEU A 112 3.19 16.10 7.26
C LEU A 112 1.90 16.58 7.95
N GLY A 113 2.01 17.64 8.76
CA GLY A 113 0.92 18.06 9.63
C GLY A 113 0.56 16.95 10.62
N LYS A 114 -0.72 16.54 10.66
CA LYS A 114 -1.21 15.49 11.56
C LYS A 114 -1.14 14.09 10.95
N GLY A 115 -0.90 13.96 9.65
CA GLY A 115 -0.90 12.70 8.93
C GLY A 115 0.48 12.30 8.40
N THR A 116 0.49 11.35 7.47
CA THR A 116 1.72 10.81 6.88
C THR A 116 1.62 10.64 5.37
N VAL A 117 2.77 10.67 4.70
CA VAL A 117 2.92 10.26 3.30
C VAL A 117 3.94 9.14 3.23
N THR A 118 3.56 8.03 2.62
CA THR A 118 4.47 6.93 2.27
C THR A 118 4.55 6.83 0.75
N TYR A 119 5.76 6.76 0.20
CA TYR A 119 5.98 6.55 -1.23
C TYR A 119 6.70 5.21 -1.45
N ILE A 120 6.11 4.34 -2.25
CA ILE A 120 6.66 3.03 -2.62
C ILE A 120 7.20 3.11 -4.06
N GLY A 121 8.51 3.17 -4.21
CA GLY A 121 9.16 3.36 -5.51
C GLY A 121 9.33 2.07 -6.33
N THR A 122 9.36 0.92 -5.69
CA THR A 122 9.50 -0.38 -6.37
C THR A 122 8.15 -1.04 -6.60
N ASP A 123 8.02 -1.75 -7.72
CA ASP A 123 6.89 -2.63 -8.04
C ASP A 123 7.37 -4.09 -7.98
N THR A 124 6.99 -4.82 -6.92
CA THR A 124 7.33 -6.23 -6.76
C THR A 124 6.29 -7.14 -7.38
N ASP A 125 6.72 -8.18 -8.11
CA ASP A 125 5.83 -9.10 -8.83
C ASP A 125 4.84 -9.82 -7.90
N ASP A 126 5.24 -10.12 -6.66
CA ASP A 126 4.44 -10.86 -5.70
C ASP A 126 3.68 -9.96 -4.71
N GLY A 127 3.85 -8.64 -4.79
CA GLY A 127 3.18 -7.65 -3.95
C GLY A 127 3.56 -7.71 -2.47
N LYS A 128 4.57 -8.50 -2.07
CA LYS A 128 4.86 -8.73 -0.66
C LYS A 128 5.48 -7.51 0.01
N LEU A 129 6.34 -6.77 -0.69
CA LEU A 129 6.91 -5.53 -0.15
C LEU A 129 5.79 -4.53 0.13
N GLU A 130 4.91 -4.31 -0.85
CA GLU A 130 3.79 -3.40 -0.79
C GLU A 130 2.86 -3.77 0.36
N ARG A 131 2.58 -5.07 0.53
CA ARG A 131 1.77 -5.58 1.64
C ARG A 131 2.38 -5.24 3.00
N GLU A 132 3.68 -5.48 3.20
CA GLU A 132 4.32 -5.19 4.49
C GLU A 132 4.45 -3.67 4.75
N VAL A 133 4.66 -2.86 3.71
CA VAL A 133 4.62 -1.40 3.84
C VAL A 133 3.22 -0.92 4.23
N VAL A 134 2.17 -1.44 3.59
CA VAL A 134 0.77 -1.12 3.93
C VAL A 134 0.46 -1.56 5.36
N ARG A 135 0.85 -2.78 5.76
CA ARG A 135 0.69 -3.29 7.13
C ARG A 135 1.34 -2.34 8.15
N ARG A 136 2.55 -1.86 7.87
CA ARG A 136 3.22 -0.88 8.73
C ARG A 136 2.46 0.45 8.81
N VAL A 137 1.97 0.99 7.69
CA VAL A 137 1.17 2.23 7.69
C VAL A 137 -0.08 2.09 8.55
N TYR A 138 -0.83 0.99 8.41
CA TYR A 138 -2.03 0.72 9.22
C TYR A 138 -1.69 0.58 10.71
N THR A 139 -0.61 -0.14 11.02
CA THR A 139 -0.11 -0.31 12.40
C THR A 139 0.24 1.04 13.03
N GLU A 140 1.00 1.89 12.33
CA GLU A 140 1.35 3.23 12.82
C GLU A 140 0.13 4.17 12.93
N ALA A 141 -0.92 3.95 12.13
CA ALA A 141 -2.20 4.65 12.22
C ALA A 141 -3.12 4.10 13.33
N GLY A 142 -2.75 3.00 13.99
CA GLY A 142 -3.58 2.34 15.02
C GLY A 142 -4.84 1.68 14.45
N VAL A 143 -4.85 1.35 13.15
CA VAL A 143 -5.97 0.68 12.49
C VAL A 143 -5.69 -0.83 12.45
N PRO A 144 -6.57 -1.68 13.01
CA PRO A 144 -6.37 -3.12 13.00
C PRO A 144 -6.47 -3.69 11.58
N THR A 145 -5.69 -4.72 11.32
CA THR A 145 -5.70 -5.48 10.05
C THR A 145 -5.81 -6.97 10.33
N GLU A 146 -6.43 -7.71 9.41
CA GLU A 146 -6.50 -9.17 9.44
C GLU A 146 -5.64 -9.77 8.32
N ASP A 147 -4.96 -10.88 8.61
CA ASP A 147 -4.18 -11.63 7.64
C ASP A 147 -5.02 -12.81 7.15
N LEU A 148 -5.92 -12.55 6.20
CA LEU A 148 -6.82 -13.55 5.67
C LEU A 148 -6.07 -14.51 4.73
N PRO A 149 -6.50 -15.78 4.65
CA PRO A 149 -5.95 -16.72 3.67
C PRO A 149 -6.08 -16.18 2.23
N TYR A 150 -5.13 -16.54 1.37
CA TYR A 150 -5.19 -16.17 -0.05
C TYR A 150 -6.52 -16.58 -0.67
N GLY A 151 -7.14 -15.67 -1.43
CA GLY A 151 -8.45 -15.89 -2.06
C GLY A 151 -9.66 -15.82 -1.12
N VAL A 152 -9.46 -15.56 0.17
CA VAL A 152 -10.55 -15.24 1.10
C VAL A 152 -10.71 -13.73 1.19
N VAL A 153 -11.96 -13.26 1.04
CA VAL A 153 -12.32 -11.85 1.22
C VAL A 153 -13.31 -11.75 2.36
N LYS A 154 -13.14 -10.76 3.23
CA LYS A 154 -14.06 -10.42 4.31
C LYS A 154 -14.49 -8.95 4.14
N GLU A 155 -15.78 -8.71 4.09
CA GLU A 155 -16.39 -7.38 4.00
C GLU A 155 -17.31 -7.18 5.19
N TRP A 156 -17.38 -5.95 5.70
CA TRP A 156 -18.45 -5.51 6.58
C TRP A 156 -19.39 -4.60 5.82
N ARG A 157 -20.69 -4.88 5.88
CA ARG A 157 -21.74 -4.10 5.22
C ARG A 157 -23.04 -4.13 6.01
N ASP A 158 -23.58 -2.95 6.30
CA ASP A 158 -24.91 -2.76 6.89
C ASP A 158 -25.15 -3.58 8.18
N GLY A 159 -24.10 -3.77 9.00
CA GLY A 159 -24.16 -4.54 10.25
C GLY A 159 -23.90 -6.04 10.09
N PHE A 160 -23.51 -6.49 8.90
CA PHE A 160 -23.18 -7.88 8.61
C PHE A 160 -21.74 -8.00 8.15
N TYR A 161 -21.06 -9.02 8.64
CA TYR A 161 -19.82 -9.50 8.05
C TYR A 161 -20.14 -10.58 7.02
N ILE A 162 -19.50 -10.49 5.87
CA ILE A 162 -19.62 -11.42 4.75
C ILE A 162 -18.21 -11.87 4.41
N ALA A 163 -17.95 -13.18 4.49
CA ALA A 163 -16.70 -13.74 4.01
C ALA A 163 -16.93 -14.75 2.90
N LEU A 164 -16.12 -14.67 1.84
CA LEU A 164 -16.20 -15.48 0.64
C LEU A 164 -14.87 -16.19 0.40
N ASN A 165 -14.92 -17.46 -0.01
CA ASN A 165 -13.76 -18.23 -0.44
C ASN A 165 -13.73 -18.36 -1.97
N TYR A 166 -12.81 -17.66 -2.63
CA TYR A 166 -12.59 -17.76 -4.07
C TYR A 166 -11.57 -18.83 -4.49
N THR A 167 -11.09 -19.64 -3.54
CA THR A 167 -10.17 -20.75 -3.83
C THR A 167 -10.92 -22.04 -4.14
N SER A 168 -10.18 -23.03 -4.68
CA SER A 168 -10.66 -24.40 -4.88
C SER A 168 -10.44 -25.31 -3.66
N ASP A 169 -9.89 -24.75 -2.58
CA ASP A 169 -9.58 -25.46 -1.34
C ASP A 169 -10.53 -25.02 -0.23
N ILE A 170 -10.65 -25.85 0.80
CA ILE A 170 -11.36 -25.47 2.02
C ILE A 170 -10.52 -24.44 2.76
N GLN A 171 -11.15 -23.34 3.16
CA GLN A 171 -10.55 -22.30 3.99
C GLN A 171 -11.24 -22.22 5.34
N GLU A 172 -10.51 -21.82 6.36
CA GLU A 172 -11.06 -21.53 7.69
C GLU A 172 -10.86 -20.07 8.01
N ILE A 173 -11.88 -19.46 8.62
CA ILE A 173 -11.81 -18.08 9.09
C ILE A 173 -12.15 -18.00 10.58
N ALA A 174 -11.56 -17.03 11.27
CA ALA A 174 -11.95 -16.71 12.63
C ALA A 174 -13.27 -15.91 12.62
N ILE A 175 -14.26 -16.42 13.35
CA ILE A 175 -15.51 -15.72 13.65
C ILE A 175 -15.60 -15.66 15.18
N PRO A 176 -15.90 -14.49 15.79
CA PRO A 176 -16.06 -14.39 17.25
C PRO A 176 -17.10 -15.38 17.78
N ASP A 177 -16.84 -16.00 18.93
CA ASP A 177 -17.72 -17.01 19.52
C ASP A 177 -19.13 -16.46 19.83
N GLU A 178 -19.21 -15.17 20.17
CA GLU A 178 -20.44 -14.43 20.44
C GLU A 178 -21.22 -14.01 19.17
N ALA A 179 -20.64 -14.21 17.98
CA ALA A 179 -21.29 -13.87 16.73
C ALA A 179 -22.48 -14.80 16.43
N GLU A 180 -23.51 -14.24 15.82
CA GLU A 180 -24.63 -15.01 15.28
C GLU A 180 -24.40 -15.25 13.79
N ILE A 181 -24.04 -16.49 13.45
CA ILE A 181 -23.94 -16.94 12.05
C ILE A 181 -25.36 -17.07 11.47
N LEU A 182 -25.58 -16.41 10.35
CA LEU A 182 -26.86 -16.38 9.63
C LEU A 182 -26.87 -17.32 8.43
N ILE A 183 -25.73 -17.42 7.74
CA ILE A 183 -25.54 -18.27 6.55
C ILE A 183 -24.16 -18.92 6.65
N GLY A 184 -24.07 -20.21 6.32
CA GLY A 184 -22.80 -20.92 6.17
C GLY A 184 -22.14 -21.32 7.49
N SER A 185 -20.82 -21.43 7.48
CA SER A 185 -20.00 -21.76 8.65
C SER A 185 -18.59 -21.19 8.51
N ALA A 186 -17.83 -21.12 9.61
CA ALA A 186 -16.44 -20.69 9.61
C ALA A 186 -15.50 -21.54 8.72
N ARG A 187 -15.90 -22.78 8.42
CA ARG A 187 -15.22 -23.65 7.46
C ARG A 187 -15.85 -23.43 6.07
N LEU A 188 -15.20 -22.62 5.26
CA LEU A 188 -15.63 -22.24 3.91
C LEU A 188 -15.18 -23.30 2.89
N GLU A 189 -16.16 -23.98 2.31
CA GLU A 189 -15.94 -24.81 1.11
C GLU A 189 -15.48 -23.95 -0.09
N PRO A 190 -14.98 -24.56 -1.18
CA PRO A 190 -14.73 -23.85 -2.43
C PRO A 190 -15.96 -23.09 -2.92
N ALA A 191 -15.79 -21.81 -3.29
CA ALA A 191 -16.89 -20.88 -3.61
C ALA A 191 -17.93 -20.69 -2.47
N GLY A 192 -17.56 -21.04 -1.24
CA GLY A 192 -18.40 -20.93 -0.06
C GLY A 192 -18.52 -19.49 0.44
N VAL A 193 -19.61 -19.23 1.17
CA VAL A 193 -19.88 -17.96 1.83
C VAL A 193 -20.33 -18.19 3.28
N VAL A 194 -19.90 -17.31 4.17
CA VAL A 194 -20.44 -17.22 5.53
C VAL A 194 -20.84 -15.78 5.82
N VAL A 195 -22.01 -15.62 6.43
CA VAL A 195 -22.55 -14.31 6.84
C VAL A 195 -22.86 -14.36 8.31
N TRP A 196 -22.38 -13.40 9.08
CA TRP A 196 -22.65 -13.29 10.51
C TRP A 196 -22.85 -11.84 10.95
N LYS A 197 -23.42 -11.66 12.13
CA LYS A 197 -23.49 -10.38 12.85
C LYS A 197 -22.87 -10.55 14.24
N GLU A 198 -22.18 -9.54 14.73
CA GLU A 198 -21.65 -9.56 16.10
C GLU A 198 -22.74 -9.13 17.09
N LYS A 199 -22.89 -9.84 18.22
CA LYS A 199 -23.83 -9.44 19.27
C LYS A 199 -23.22 -8.27 20.05
N SER A 200 -23.80 -7.10 19.83
CA SER A 200 -23.33 -5.78 20.26
C SER A 200 -22.17 -5.25 19.42
N ASP A 201 -22.54 -4.53 18.36
CA ASP A 201 -21.64 -3.54 17.79
C ASP A 201 -22.33 -2.17 17.74
N ASP A 202 -22.49 -1.58 18.92
CA ASP A 202 -22.72 -0.13 19.06
C ASP A 202 -21.41 0.66 18.77
N ARG A 203 -20.31 0.03 18.31
CA ARG A 203 -19.05 0.76 18.02
C ARG A 203 -19.12 1.60 16.73
N HIS A 204 -20.22 1.53 15.98
CA HIS A 204 -20.43 2.31 14.74
C HIS A 204 -21.70 3.17 14.75
N LYS A 205 -22.25 3.49 15.94
CA LYS A 205 -23.22 4.60 16.11
C LYS A 205 -22.51 5.92 16.36
#